data_AF-A0AB39IJA6-F1
#
_entry.id   AF-A0AB39IJA6-F1
#
_cell.length_a   1.000
_cell.length_b   1.000
_cell.length_c   1.000
_cell.angle_alpha   90.00
_cell.angle_beta   90.00
_cell.angle_gamma   90.00
#
_symmetry.space_group_name_H-M   'P 1'
#
loop_
_entity.id
_entity.type
_entity.pdbx_description
1 polymer ?
#
loop_
_entity_poly.entity_id
_entity_poly.type
_entity_poly.pdbx_seq_one_letter_code
_entity_poly.pdbx_strand_id
1 'polypeptide(L)'
;MLSFNRLAALLLLVAGTSGAAQLTVKVANETLPVVVQDDGTRLDQFYSRITFADNVNWQTALLTNESVTQQAKEAGEKLQARLYQLQLAWQIDGDGDWAIAAWYMAQALKQVNAVGRIRASIAPDIIRLSPRKNRPLVGNYTLYLSPYRQQFFLFGLISTGIDIGTPNVFKDIDLQPGWSVEQYIGRRRFLPGGDNREGYLISGDGHWRKVPLAIWNRQHHEPAAGETLFIGFDPSILPDGFSSLNAQIADYLANRIPH
;
A
#
# COMPACT_ATOMS: atom_id res chain seq x y z
N MET A 1 -41.63 -32.49 59.96
CA MET A 1 -40.31 -32.99 59.52
C MET A 1 -40.24 -32.86 58.01
N LEU A 2 -39.60 -31.80 57.49
CA LEU A 2 -39.48 -31.55 56.06
C LEU A 2 -38.07 -30.99 55.77
N SER A 3 -37.25 -31.87 55.18
CA SER A 3 -36.21 -31.65 54.16
C SER A 3 -35.34 -30.38 54.20
N PHE A 4 -34.07 -30.57 54.57
CA PHE A 4 -32.95 -29.71 54.20
C PHE A 4 -32.59 -29.93 52.71
N ASN A 5 -32.69 -28.90 51.88
CA ASN A 5 -32.03 -28.84 50.57
C ASN A 5 -30.85 -27.87 50.66
N ARG A 6 -29.63 -28.40 50.55
CA ARG A 6 -28.40 -27.61 50.43
C ARG A 6 -28.18 -27.26 48.95
N LEU A 7 -28.35 -25.99 48.60
CA LEU A 7 -27.91 -25.45 47.31
C LEU A 7 -26.44 -25.05 47.44
N ALA A 8 -25.53 -25.79 46.80
CA ALA A 8 -24.15 -25.36 46.62
C ALA A 8 -24.05 -24.54 45.33
N ALA A 9 -23.78 -23.25 45.45
CA ALA A 9 -23.50 -22.38 44.31
C ALA A 9 -22.04 -22.58 43.87
N LEU A 10 -21.85 -23.10 42.66
CA LEU A 10 -20.54 -23.22 42.02
C LEU A 10 -20.22 -21.88 41.33
N LEU A 11 -19.37 -21.06 41.94
CA LEU A 11 -18.79 -19.87 41.32
C LEU A 11 -17.74 -20.33 40.31
N LEU A 12 -18.10 -20.36 39.02
CA LEU A 12 -17.12 -20.47 37.95
C LEU A 12 -16.32 -19.16 37.89
N LEU A 13 -15.10 -19.17 38.43
CA LEU A 13 -14.08 -18.19 38.08
C LEU A 13 -13.79 -18.33 36.58
N VAL A 14 -14.28 -17.39 35.78
CA VAL A 14 -13.72 -17.16 34.44
C VAL A 14 -12.35 -16.55 34.66
N ALA A 15 -11.33 -17.39 34.79
CA ALA A 15 -9.96 -16.96 34.60
C ALA A 15 -9.84 -16.52 33.13
N GLY A 16 -9.92 -15.21 32.91
CA GLY A 16 -9.62 -14.64 31.60
C GLY A 16 -8.20 -15.06 31.24
N THR A 17 -8.05 -15.86 30.20
CA THR A 17 -6.75 -16.05 29.56
C THR A 17 -6.32 -14.67 29.10
N SER A 18 -5.41 -14.02 29.81
CA SER A 18 -4.75 -12.82 29.30
C SER A 18 -4.00 -13.25 28.06
N GLY A 19 -4.55 -12.96 26.89
CA GLY A 19 -3.86 -13.16 25.63
C GLY A 19 -2.69 -12.18 25.52
N ALA A 20 -1.76 -12.45 24.62
CA ALA A 20 -0.59 -11.60 24.39
C ALA A 20 -0.66 -10.99 22.99
N ALA A 21 -0.46 -9.68 22.91
CA ALA A 21 -0.31 -8.95 21.67
C ALA A 21 1.16 -8.78 21.33
N GLN A 22 1.50 -8.96 20.06
CA GLN A 22 2.86 -8.86 19.56
C GLN A 22 2.96 -7.79 18.47
N LEU A 23 4.00 -6.98 18.54
CA LEU A 23 4.36 -6.03 17.50
C LEU A 23 5.77 -6.33 17.00
N THR A 24 5.84 -6.78 15.75
CA THR A 24 7.09 -6.88 15.00
C THR A 24 7.29 -5.61 14.20
N VAL A 25 8.44 -4.94 14.34
CA VAL A 25 8.77 -3.76 13.54
C VAL A 25 9.82 -4.12 12.50
N LYS A 26 9.55 -3.76 11.26
CA LYS A 26 10.47 -3.94 10.13
C LYS A 26 10.81 -2.58 9.54
N VAL A 27 12.09 -2.26 9.46
CA VAL A 27 12.61 -1.01 8.90
C VAL A 27 13.48 -1.35 7.70
N ALA A 28 13.00 -1.06 6.49
CA ALA A 28 13.65 -1.53 5.26
C ALA A 28 13.95 -3.06 5.31
N ASN A 29 15.22 -3.45 5.33
CA ASN A 29 15.66 -4.85 5.38
C ASN A 29 15.96 -5.36 6.81
N GLU A 30 15.79 -4.53 7.83
CA GLU A 30 16.03 -4.87 9.22
C GLU A 30 14.72 -5.24 9.95
N THR A 31 14.78 -6.27 10.79
CA THR A 31 13.68 -6.62 11.70
C THR A 31 14.15 -6.37 13.13
N LEU A 32 13.45 -5.48 13.83
CA LEU A 32 13.74 -5.16 15.23
C LEU A 32 13.23 -6.28 16.16
N PRO A 33 13.75 -6.38 17.40
CA PRO A 33 13.26 -7.33 18.38
C PRO A 33 11.74 -7.20 18.58
N VAL A 34 11.05 -8.35 18.62
CA VAL A 34 9.60 -8.39 18.81
C VAL A 34 9.24 -7.86 20.19
N VAL A 35 8.25 -6.98 20.25
CA VAL A 35 7.69 -6.49 21.51
C VAL A 35 6.40 -7.24 21.80
N VAL A 36 6.38 -7.90 22.96
CA VAL A 36 5.21 -8.62 23.47
C VAL A 36 4.63 -7.85 24.65
N GLN A 37 3.32 -7.65 24.66
CA GLN A 37 2.55 -7.05 25.76
C GLN A 37 1.24 -7.83 25.94
N ASP A 38 0.48 -7.52 26.98
CA ASP A 38 -0.86 -8.09 27.15
C ASP A 38 -1.81 -7.64 26.02
N ASP A 39 -2.75 -8.50 25.64
CA ASP A 39 -3.81 -8.13 24.70
C ASP A 39 -4.59 -6.92 25.20
N GLY A 40 -4.96 -6.04 24.28
CA GLY A 40 -5.62 -4.78 24.58
C GLY A 40 -4.65 -3.65 24.93
N THR A 41 -3.34 -3.93 25.07
CA THR A 41 -2.31 -2.91 25.24
C THR A 41 -2.34 -1.94 24.06
N ARG A 42 -2.19 -0.64 24.37
CA ARG A 42 -2.25 0.43 23.38
C ARG A 42 -0.92 0.63 22.65
N LEU A 43 -1.01 1.06 21.40
CA LEU A 43 0.12 1.16 20.46
C LEU A 43 1.26 2.05 20.97
N ASP A 44 0.97 3.13 21.70
CA ASP A 44 1.99 3.98 22.34
C ASP A 44 2.86 3.23 23.37
N GLN A 45 2.28 2.29 24.11
CA GLN A 45 3.01 1.49 25.10
C GLN A 45 3.96 0.52 24.41
N PHE A 46 3.58 -0.05 23.25
CA PHE A 46 4.53 -0.80 22.41
C PHE A 46 5.67 0.09 21.93
N TYR A 47 5.37 1.30 21.46
CA TYR A 47 6.39 2.25 21.00
C TYR A 47 7.37 2.65 22.09
N SER A 48 6.95 2.71 23.36
CA SER A 48 7.85 2.99 24.49
C SER A 48 8.96 1.95 24.70
N ARG A 49 8.82 0.75 24.13
CA ARG A 49 9.78 -0.35 24.21
C ARG A 49 10.70 -0.44 22.99
N ILE A 50 10.49 0.42 21.99
CA ILE A 50 11.20 0.39 20.71
C ILE A 50 12.01 1.67 20.57
N THR A 51 13.29 1.51 20.21
CA THR A 51 14.11 2.65 19.78
C THR A 51 14.00 2.77 18.28
N PHE A 52 13.31 3.81 17.79
CA PHE A 52 13.22 4.10 16.36
C PHE A 52 14.42 4.93 15.91
N ALA A 53 14.84 4.75 14.66
CA ALA A 53 15.82 5.64 14.05
C ALA A 53 15.22 7.05 13.84
N ASP A 54 16.07 8.08 13.94
CA ASP A 54 15.64 9.48 13.83
C ASP A 54 15.06 9.84 12.46
N ASN A 55 15.44 9.09 11.42
CA ASN A 55 15.03 9.35 10.04
C ASN A 55 13.84 8.47 9.58
N VAL A 56 13.03 7.90 10.48
CA VAL A 56 11.85 7.12 10.07
C VAL A 56 10.81 7.99 9.38
N ASN A 57 10.33 7.55 8.22
CA ASN A 57 9.21 8.16 7.53
C ASN A 57 7.87 7.60 8.04
N TRP A 58 7.26 8.30 9.00
CA TRP A 58 5.95 7.92 9.53
C TRP A 58 4.79 8.15 8.55
N GLN A 59 5.00 8.93 7.47
CA GLN A 59 3.96 9.18 6.47
C GLN A 59 3.70 7.95 5.60
N THR A 60 4.71 7.11 5.39
CA THR A 60 4.62 5.88 4.60
C THR A 60 4.37 4.64 5.44
N ALA A 61 4.45 4.77 6.77
CA ALA A 61 4.31 3.67 7.71
C ALA A 61 3.05 2.83 7.42
N LEU A 62 3.16 1.52 7.65
CA LEU A 62 2.09 0.57 7.36
C LEU A 62 1.98 -0.44 8.50
N LEU A 63 0.79 -0.55 9.08
CA LEU A 63 0.46 -1.58 10.06
C LEU A 63 -0.40 -2.66 9.40
N THR A 64 -0.04 -3.92 9.60
CA THR A 64 -0.76 -5.08 9.08
C THR A 64 -0.80 -6.23 10.09
N ASN A 65 -1.55 -7.26 9.77
CA ASN A 65 -1.56 -8.55 10.43
C ASN A 65 -1.68 -9.67 9.39
N GLU A 66 -1.69 -10.92 9.85
CA GLU A 66 -1.73 -12.09 8.97
C GLU A 66 -2.96 -12.11 8.06
N SER A 67 -4.15 -11.84 8.61
CA SER A 67 -5.41 -11.85 7.83
C SER A 67 -5.40 -10.79 6.73
N VAL A 68 -4.96 -9.57 7.04
CA VAL A 68 -4.87 -8.47 6.08
C VAL A 68 -3.79 -8.75 5.02
N THR A 69 -2.68 -9.37 5.43
CA THR A 69 -1.63 -9.82 4.50
C THR A 69 -2.15 -10.87 3.53
N GLN A 70 -2.96 -11.83 4.00
CA GLN A 70 -3.54 -12.85 3.14
C GLN A 70 -4.53 -12.26 2.13
N GLN A 71 -5.38 -11.32 2.55
CA GLN A 71 -6.28 -10.60 1.64
C GLN A 71 -5.52 -9.83 0.55
N ALA A 72 -4.40 -9.20 0.90
CA ALA A 72 -3.57 -8.49 -0.07
C ALA A 72 -2.94 -9.46 -1.09
N LYS A 73 -2.47 -10.63 -0.66
CA LYS A 73 -1.95 -11.66 -1.58
C LYS A 73 -3.01 -12.12 -2.57
N GLU A 74 -4.21 -12.45 -2.09
CA GLU A 74 -5.34 -12.85 -2.94
C GLU A 74 -5.73 -11.74 -3.94
N ALA A 75 -5.71 -10.48 -3.51
CA ALA A 75 -5.96 -9.34 -4.40
C ALA A 75 -4.90 -9.23 -5.50
N GLY A 76 -3.62 -9.46 -5.17
CA GLY A 76 -2.52 -9.49 -6.14
C GLY A 76 -2.67 -10.61 -7.17
N GLU A 77 -3.01 -11.82 -6.72
CA GLU A 77 -3.27 -12.97 -7.62
C GLU A 77 -4.44 -12.71 -8.57
N LYS A 78 -5.54 -12.14 -8.06
CA LYS A 78 -6.69 -11.75 -8.88
C LYS A 78 -6.30 -10.69 -9.91
N LEU A 79 -5.52 -9.68 -9.52
CA LEU A 79 -5.05 -8.64 -10.45
C LEU A 79 -4.14 -9.21 -11.54
N GLN A 80 -3.23 -10.12 -11.19
CA GLN A 80 -2.41 -10.84 -12.17
C GLN A 80 -3.28 -11.56 -13.19
N ALA A 81 -4.25 -12.36 -12.73
CA ALA A 81 -5.15 -13.09 -13.61
C ALA A 81 -5.94 -12.14 -14.53
N ARG A 82 -6.45 -11.02 -14.00
CA ARG A 82 -7.16 -10.01 -14.80
C ARG A 82 -6.26 -9.37 -15.86
N LEU A 83 -5.00 -9.09 -15.57
CA LEU A 83 -4.08 -8.54 -16.55
C LEU A 83 -3.77 -9.52 -17.69
N TYR A 84 -3.63 -10.81 -17.39
CA TYR A 84 -3.48 -11.83 -18.44
C TYR A 84 -4.76 -12.02 -19.26
N GLN A 85 -5.94 -11.90 -18.66
CA GLN A 85 -7.21 -11.89 -19.39
C GLN A 85 -7.31 -10.68 -20.33
N LEU A 86 -6.93 -9.50 -19.86
CA LEU A 86 -6.90 -8.28 -20.68
C LEU A 86 -5.90 -8.42 -21.84
N GLN A 87 -4.71 -8.97 -21.57
CA GLN A 87 -3.74 -9.30 -22.61
C GLN A 87 -4.37 -10.19 -23.69
N LEU A 88 -5.02 -11.28 -23.30
CA LEU A 88 -5.62 -12.22 -24.24
C LEU A 88 -6.74 -11.57 -25.08
N ALA A 89 -7.59 -10.75 -24.45
CA ALA A 89 -8.65 -10.04 -25.15
C ALA A 89 -8.08 -9.16 -26.28
N TRP A 90 -7.08 -8.33 -25.97
CA TRP A 90 -6.42 -7.50 -26.98
C TRP A 90 -5.64 -8.31 -28.03
N GLN A 91 -5.09 -9.48 -27.69
CA GLN A 91 -4.49 -10.36 -28.70
C GLN A 91 -5.51 -10.87 -29.71
N ILE A 92 -6.72 -11.21 -29.26
CA ILE A 92 -7.81 -11.69 -30.13
C ILE A 92 -8.31 -10.56 -31.04
N ASP A 93 -8.39 -9.34 -30.51
CA ASP A 93 -8.85 -8.16 -31.25
C ASP A 93 -7.80 -7.60 -32.23
N GLY A 94 -6.56 -8.10 -32.19
CA GLY A 94 -5.45 -7.68 -33.05
C GLY A 94 -4.62 -6.52 -32.50
N ASP A 95 -4.89 -6.08 -31.27
CA ASP A 95 -4.23 -4.96 -30.58
C ASP A 95 -2.94 -5.41 -29.86
N GLY A 96 -1.96 -5.88 -30.64
CA GLY A 96 -0.73 -6.48 -30.12
C GLY A 96 0.07 -5.59 -29.16
N ASP A 97 0.12 -4.28 -29.42
CA ASP A 97 0.84 -3.32 -28.57
C ASP A 97 0.18 -3.19 -27.17
N TRP A 98 -1.16 -3.19 -27.11
CA TRP A 98 -1.89 -3.11 -25.84
C TRP A 98 -1.78 -4.42 -25.06
N ALA A 99 -1.83 -5.56 -25.76
CA ALA A 99 -1.57 -6.86 -25.15
C ALA A 99 -0.19 -6.91 -24.49
N ILE A 100 0.84 -6.38 -25.15
CA ILE A 100 2.20 -6.27 -24.61
C ILE A 100 2.20 -5.35 -23.37
N ALA A 101 1.49 -4.22 -23.40
CA ALA A 101 1.37 -3.33 -22.25
C ALA A 101 0.70 -4.00 -21.03
N ALA A 102 -0.35 -4.80 -21.26
CA ALA A 102 -0.98 -5.61 -20.21
C ALA A 102 0.00 -6.61 -19.59
N TRP A 103 0.80 -7.29 -20.43
CA TRP A 103 1.85 -8.18 -19.96
C TRP A 103 2.93 -7.46 -19.14
N TYR A 104 3.38 -6.27 -19.58
CA TYR A 104 4.35 -5.47 -18.83
C TYR A 104 3.81 -5.06 -17.46
N MET A 105 2.55 -4.61 -17.39
CA MET A 105 1.90 -4.28 -16.12
C MET A 105 1.83 -5.51 -15.20
N ALA A 106 1.50 -6.69 -15.75
CA ALA A 106 1.51 -7.94 -14.98
C ALA A 106 2.91 -8.25 -14.43
N GLN A 107 3.97 -8.11 -15.23
CA GLN A 107 5.34 -8.33 -14.74
C GLN A 107 5.76 -7.29 -13.70
N ALA A 108 5.35 -6.03 -13.86
CA ALA A 108 5.61 -4.97 -12.89
C ALA A 108 5.00 -5.30 -11.53
N LEU A 109 3.73 -5.73 -11.53
CA LEU A 109 3.01 -6.05 -10.29
C LEU A 109 3.58 -7.24 -9.54
N LYS A 110 4.27 -8.18 -10.21
CA LYS A 110 4.96 -9.28 -9.51
C LYS A 110 6.08 -8.79 -8.59
N GLN A 111 6.61 -7.60 -8.85
CA GLN A 111 7.70 -7.01 -8.06
C GLN A 111 7.15 -6.18 -6.89
N VAL A 112 5.82 -5.98 -6.81
CA VAL A 112 5.17 -5.24 -5.74
C VAL A 112 4.89 -6.18 -4.58
N ASN A 113 5.48 -5.89 -3.42
CA ASN A 113 5.20 -6.64 -2.20
C ASN A 113 4.04 -5.99 -1.42
N ALA A 114 2.81 -6.42 -1.72
CA ALA A 114 1.61 -5.99 -1.01
C ALA A 114 1.32 -6.84 0.22
N VAL A 115 1.23 -6.19 1.38
CA VAL A 115 0.96 -6.83 2.68
C VAL A 115 -0.36 -6.36 3.29
N GLY A 116 -1.09 -5.49 2.60
CA GLY A 116 -2.35 -4.96 3.10
C GLY A 116 -2.15 -3.97 4.25
N ARG A 117 -3.10 -3.06 4.44
CA ARG A 117 -3.00 -2.02 5.46
C ARG A 117 -4.24 -2.01 6.35
N ILE A 118 -4.01 -2.03 7.66
CA ILE A 118 -5.02 -1.69 8.64
C ILE A 118 -5.15 -0.17 8.66
N ARG A 119 -6.35 0.35 8.39
CA ARG A 119 -6.64 1.79 8.45
C ARG A 119 -6.67 2.25 9.90
N ALA A 120 -5.53 2.76 10.35
CA ALA A 120 -5.34 3.32 11.69
C ALA A 120 -4.32 4.46 11.65
N SER A 121 -4.42 5.38 12.60
CA SER A 121 -3.35 6.35 12.85
C SER A 121 -2.21 5.63 13.57
N ILE A 122 -1.00 5.72 13.01
CA ILE A 122 0.18 4.98 13.49
C ILE A 122 1.37 5.91 13.82
N ALA A 123 1.32 7.18 13.41
CA ALA A 123 2.36 8.13 13.77
C ALA A 123 2.37 8.38 15.28
N PRO A 124 3.53 8.28 15.98
CA PRO A 124 3.63 8.42 17.42
C PRO A 124 3.05 9.75 17.94
N ASP A 125 3.32 10.85 17.23
CA ASP A 125 2.85 12.19 17.65
C ASP A 125 1.32 12.29 17.57
N ILE A 126 0.71 11.75 16.52
CA ILE A 126 -0.75 11.74 16.37
C ILE A 126 -1.40 10.89 17.46
N ILE A 127 -0.81 9.73 17.78
CA ILE A 127 -1.31 8.81 18.80
C ILE A 127 -1.24 9.43 20.19
N ARG A 128 -0.14 10.09 20.52
CA ARG A 128 0.08 10.79 21.80
C ARG A 128 -0.94 11.91 22.01
N LEU A 129 -1.22 12.67 20.96
CA LEU A 129 -2.16 13.81 21.01
C LEU A 129 -3.63 13.38 21.01
N SER A 130 -3.94 12.15 20.59
CA SER A 130 -5.32 11.71 20.41
C SER A 130 -5.52 10.28 20.93
N PRO A 131 -5.94 10.11 22.20
CA PRO A 131 -6.18 8.78 22.79
C PRO A 131 -7.17 7.90 22.02
N ARG A 132 -8.10 8.51 21.26
CA ARG A 132 -9.04 7.78 20.37
C ARG A 132 -8.35 7.14 19.16
N LYS A 133 -7.25 7.73 18.71
CA LYS A 133 -6.41 7.24 17.61
C LYS A 133 -5.38 6.21 18.08
N ASN A 134 -5.13 6.15 19.38
CA ASN A 134 -4.25 5.18 20.01
C ASN A 134 -4.90 3.79 20.10
N ARG A 135 -4.71 2.97 19.06
CA ARG A 135 -5.39 1.67 18.94
C ARG A 135 -4.88 0.64 19.96
N PRO A 136 -5.76 -0.12 20.63
CA PRO A 136 -5.37 -1.34 21.34
C PRO A 136 -5.05 -2.48 20.36
N LEU A 137 -3.97 -3.21 20.59
CA LEU A 137 -3.59 -4.37 19.78
C LEU A 137 -4.07 -5.66 20.46
N VAL A 138 -4.61 -6.58 19.66
CA VAL A 138 -5.00 -7.94 20.08
C VAL A 138 -4.45 -8.93 19.05
N GLY A 139 -3.58 -9.84 19.50
CA GLY A 139 -2.84 -10.77 18.63
C GLY A 139 -1.61 -10.15 17.95
N ASN A 140 -1.25 -10.67 16.78
CA ASN A 140 0.04 -10.39 16.14
C ASN A 140 -0.07 -9.33 15.05
N TYR A 141 0.79 -8.32 15.11
CA TYR A 141 0.89 -7.24 14.13
C TYR A 141 2.31 -7.07 13.62
N THR A 142 2.42 -6.59 12.38
CA THR A 142 3.68 -6.12 11.81
C THR A 142 3.56 -4.66 11.41
N LEU A 143 4.49 -3.84 11.88
CA LEU A 143 4.66 -2.43 11.48
C LEU A 143 5.84 -2.34 10.52
N TYR A 144 5.56 -1.97 9.28
CA TYR A 144 6.58 -1.65 8.29
C TYR A 144 6.84 -0.15 8.29
N LEU A 145 8.12 0.20 8.32
CA LEU A 145 8.65 1.56 8.29
C LEU A 145 9.71 1.65 7.18
N SER A 146 9.84 2.83 6.58
CA SER A 146 10.95 3.13 5.68
C SER A 146 11.74 4.35 6.18
N PRO A 147 13.05 4.43 5.89
CA PRO A 147 13.81 5.65 6.13
C PRO A 147 13.28 6.76 5.20
N TYR A 148 13.30 7.98 5.71
CA TYR A 148 12.95 9.15 4.93
C TYR A 148 13.97 9.37 3.81
N ARG A 149 13.47 9.41 2.57
CA ARG A 149 14.21 9.75 1.37
C ARG A 149 13.45 10.84 0.62
N GLN A 150 14.16 11.81 0.07
CA GLN A 150 13.58 12.85 -0.77
C GLN A 150 13.32 12.30 -2.18
N GLN A 151 12.50 11.26 -2.26
CA GLN A 151 12.19 10.53 -3.49
C GLN A 151 10.70 10.23 -3.55
N PHE A 152 10.15 10.20 -4.76
CA PHE A 152 8.85 9.59 -5.02
C PHE A 152 9.03 8.50 -6.06
N PHE A 153 8.04 7.63 -6.15
CA PHE A 153 8.09 6.44 -7.00
C PHE A 153 7.23 6.64 -8.24
N LEU A 154 7.77 6.36 -9.41
CA LEU A 154 7.02 6.29 -10.66
C LEU A 154 6.72 4.82 -10.94
N PHE A 155 5.48 4.48 -11.32
CA PHE A 155 5.05 3.12 -11.63
C PHE A 155 4.07 3.10 -12.82
N GLY A 156 4.10 2.06 -13.64
CA GLY A 156 3.11 1.78 -14.69
C GLY A 156 3.58 2.10 -16.11
N LEU A 157 2.64 2.46 -16.98
CA LEU A 157 2.81 2.54 -18.44
C LEU A 157 3.52 3.82 -18.91
N ILE A 158 4.68 4.09 -18.34
CA ILE A 158 5.52 5.23 -18.67
C ILE A 158 6.98 4.80 -18.68
N SER A 159 7.75 5.27 -19.66
CA SER A 159 9.17 4.95 -19.73
C SER A 159 9.94 5.65 -18.61
N THR A 160 10.61 4.86 -17.77
CA THR A 160 11.49 5.39 -16.72
C THR A 160 12.99 5.36 -17.11
N GLY A 161 13.33 4.72 -18.25
CA GLY A 161 14.69 4.55 -18.78
C GLY A 161 14.91 5.12 -20.18
N ILE A 162 16.19 5.19 -20.58
CA ILE A 162 16.64 5.58 -21.94
C ILE A 162 16.73 4.33 -22.85
N ASP A 163 16.87 3.13 -22.25
CA ASP A 163 17.10 1.90 -22.99
C ASP A 163 15.86 1.40 -23.74
N ILE A 164 16.03 1.30 -25.05
CA ILE A 164 15.10 0.73 -26.03
C ILE A 164 15.18 -0.79 -25.94
N GLY A 165 14.26 -1.44 -25.20
CA GLY A 165 14.10 -2.90 -25.22
C GLY A 165 13.69 -3.54 -23.90
N THR A 166 13.82 -2.84 -22.78
CA THR A 166 13.27 -3.28 -21.50
C THR A 166 12.50 -2.12 -20.90
N PRO A 167 11.15 -2.16 -20.90
CA PRO A 167 10.41 -1.11 -20.25
C PRO A 167 10.59 -1.27 -18.75
N ASN A 168 11.45 -0.42 -18.21
CA ASN A 168 11.45 -0.11 -16.81
C ASN A 168 10.17 0.67 -16.54
N VAL A 169 9.19 -0.04 -16.00
CA VAL A 169 7.84 0.44 -15.66
C VAL A 169 7.74 0.87 -14.21
N PHE A 170 8.87 0.94 -13.49
CA PHE A 170 8.92 1.59 -12.20
C PHE A 170 10.31 2.15 -11.90
N LYS A 171 10.40 3.21 -11.08
CA LYS A 171 11.66 3.88 -10.73
C LYS A 171 11.50 4.85 -9.57
N ASP A 172 12.50 4.93 -8.69
CA ASP A 172 12.64 6.01 -7.71
C ASP A 172 13.17 7.27 -8.39
N ILE A 173 12.51 8.40 -8.12
CA ILE A 173 12.82 9.71 -8.69
C ILE A 173 13.10 10.68 -7.55
N ASP A 174 14.27 11.32 -7.59
CA ASP A 174 14.63 12.37 -6.63
C ASP A 174 13.69 13.57 -6.74
N LEU A 175 13.19 14.01 -5.60
CA LEU A 175 12.31 15.16 -5.49
C LEU A 175 13.11 16.45 -5.69
N GLN A 176 12.58 17.29 -6.57
CA GLN A 176 12.93 18.68 -6.80
C GLN A 176 11.87 19.58 -6.15
N PRO A 177 12.26 20.50 -5.25
CA PRO A 177 11.34 21.45 -4.64
C PRO A 177 10.57 22.26 -5.69
N GLY A 178 9.25 22.41 -5.48
CA GLY A 178 8.38 23.19 -6.37
C GLY A 178 8.04 22.51 -7.70
N TRP A 179 8.53 21.29 -7.95
CA TRP A 179 8.16 20.54 -9.15
C TRP A 179 6.81 19.84 -8.96
N SER A 180 5.91 20.07 -9.91
CA SER A 180 4.66 19.35 -10.05
C SER A 180 4.86 17.98 -10.68
N VAL A 181 3.88 17.09 -10.48
CA VAL A 181 3.77 15.78 -11.15
C VAL A 181 4.00 15.88 -12.67
N GLU A 182 3.40 16.88 -13.32
CA GLU A 182 3.54 17.08 -14.77
C GLU A 182 4.97 17.41 -15.18
N GLN A 183 5.73 18.15 -14.35
CA GLN A 183 7.15 18.41 -14.61
C GLN A 183 8.03 17.15 -14.50
N TYR A 184 7.71 16.24 -13.57
CA TYR A 184 8.45 14.96 -13.45
C TYR A 184 8.15 13.98 -14.58
N ILE A 185 6.92 13.98 -15.08
CA ILE A 185 6.56 13.26 -16.30
C ILE A 185 7.29 13.90 -17.48
N GLY A 186 7.28 15.23 -17.57
CA GLY A 186 8.01 15.99 -18.58
C GLY A 186 7.77 15.46 -20.00
N ARG A 187 8.86 15.14 -20.72
CA ARG A 187 8.81 14.56 -22.08
C ARG A 187 8.95 13.04 -22.10
N ARG A 188 8.70 12.35 -20.98
CA ARG A 188 8.75 10.88 -20.95
C ARG A 188 7.73 10.31 -21.92
N ARG A 189 8.13 9.24 -22.61
CA ARG A 189 7.24 8.51 -23.51
C ARG A 189 6.33 7.60 -22.67
N PHE A 190 5.02 7.74 -22.86
CA PHE A 190 4.04 6.77 -22.39
C PHE A 190 4.15 5.49 -23.22
N LEU A 191 4.00 4.34 -22.56
CA LEU A 191 3.95 3.06 -23.27
C LEU A 191 2.61 2.95 -24.02
N PRO A 192 2.52 2.13 -25.07
CA PRO A 192 1.25 1.91 -25.77
C PRO A 192 0.11 1.58 -24.80
N GLY A 193 -1.03 2.25 -25.00
CA GLY A 193 -2.20 2.11 -24.15
C GLY A 193 -2.11 2.76 -22.77
N GLY A 194 -1.02 3.46 -22.42
CA GLY A 194 -0.92 4.24 -21.18
C GLY A 194 -1.71 5.54 -21.23
N ASP A 195 -2.37 5.90 -20.13
CA ASP A 195 -3.13 7.16 -20.02
C ASP A 195 -2.16 8.35 -19.91
N ASN A 196 -2.23 9.27 -20.87
CA ASN A 196 -1.45 10.50 -20.89
C ASN A 196 -2.21 11.72 -20.36
N ARG A 197 -3.45 11.52 -19.87
CA ARG A 197 -4.35 12.58 -19.40
C ARG A 197 -4.42 12.61 -17.88
N GLU A 198 -4.53 11.45 -17.25
CA GLU A 198 -4.64 11.28 -15.81
C GLU A 198 -3.72 10.19 -15.28
N GLY A 199 -3.19 10.41 -14.07
CA GLY A 199 -2.44 9.43 -13.29
C GLY A 199 -3.04 9.29 -11.90
N TYR A 200 -2.55 8.32 -11.14
CA TYR A 200 -2.97 8.05 -9.77
C TYR A 200 -1.83 8.40 -8.84
N LEU A 201 -1.97 9.46 -8.04
CA LEU A 201 -1.01 9.82 -7.01
C LEU A 201 -1.41 9.15 -5.69
N ILE A 202 -0.60 8.20 -5.28
CA ILE A 202 -0.79 7.34 -4.12
C ILE A 202 0.05 7.89 -2.98
N SER A 203 -0.62 8.34 -1.93
CA SER A 203 -0.03 8.84 -0.70
C SER A 203 0.58 7.71 0.13
N GLY A 204 1.59 8.06 0.93
CA GLY A 204 2.26 7.11 1.82
C GLY A 204 1.31 6.45 2.84
N ASP A 205 0.20 7.10 3.15
CA ASP A 205 -0.83 6.59 4.06
C ASP A 205 -1.81 5.60 3.40
N GLY A 206 -1.64 5.35 2.12
CA GLY A 206 -2.42 4.41 1.32
C GLY A 206 -3.73 4.99 0.77
N HIS A 207 -3.94 6.31 0.77
CA HIS A 207 -4.96 6.93 -0.08
C HIS A 207 -4.40 7.23 -1.46
N TRP A 208 -5.27 7.31 -2.47
CA TRP A 208 -4.87 7.76 -3.79
C TRP A 208 -5.89 8.73 -4.35
N ARG A 209 -5.44 9.58 -5.26
CA ARG A 209 -6.26 10.53 -6.01
C ARG A 209 -5.82 10.56 -7.47
N LYS A 210 -6.75 10.88 -8.36
CA LYS A 210 -6.39 11.18 -9.75
C LYS A 210 -5.69 12.54 -9.82
N VAL A 211 -4.66 12.63 -10.66
CA VAL A 211 -3.92 13.85 -10.94
C VAL A 211 -3.82 14.06 -12.44
N PRO A 212 -4.00 15.29 -12.94
CA PRO A 212 -3.88 15.58 -14.36
C PRO A 212 -2.42 15.52 -14.81
N LEU A 213 -2.19 15.03 -16.03
CA LEU A 213 -0.88 14.87 -16.63
C LEU A 213 -0.70 15.69 -17.92
N ALA A 214 -1.81 16.06 -18.56
CA ALA A 214 -1.77 16.77 -19.82
C ALA A 214 -1.74 18.29 -19.63
N ILE A 215 -1.24 18.99 -20.64
CA ILE A 215 -1.13 20.46 -20.61
C ILE A 215 -2.51 21.11 -20.48
N TRP A 216 -3.53 20.55 -21.13
CA TRP A 216 -4.88 21.14 -21.21
C TRP A 216 -5.72 20.94 -19.94
N ASN A 217 -5.37 19.99 -19.07
CA ASN A 217 -6.02 19.77 -17.76
C ASN A 217 -5.11 20.09 -16.57
N ARG A 218 -4.03 20.86 -16.80
CA ARG A 218 -2.96 21.07 -15.83
C ARG A 218 -3.48 21.60 -14.49
N GLN A 219 -3.05 20.94 -13.42
CA GLN A 219 -3.17 21.41 -12.03
C GLN A 219 -1.84 21.17 -11.32
N HIS A 220 -1.39 22.16 -10.55
CA HIS A 220 -0.13 22.06 -9.80
C HIS A 220 -0.30 21.13 -8.60
N HIS A 221 0.29 19.93 -8.69
CA HIS A 221 0.36 18.96 -7.61
C HIS A 221 1.81 18.58 -7.37
N GLU A 222 2.36 18.88 -6.21
CA GLU A 222 3.71 18.47 -5.82
C GLU A 222 3.64 17.09 -5.14
N PRO A 223 4.36 16.08 -5.65
CA PRO A 223 4.44 14.79 -4.98
C PRO A 223 5.26 14.91 -3.70
N ALA A 224 4.82 14.23 -2.64
CA ALA A 224 5.56 14.15 -1.38
C ALA A 224 6.51 12.95 -1.34
N ALA A 225 7.45 12.99 -0.38
CA ALA A 225 8.40 11.91 -0.14
C ALA A 225 7.69 10.59 0.17
N GLY A 226 8.02 9.55 -0.60
CA GLY A 226 7.43 8.22 -0.48
C GLY A 226 6.08 8.04 -1.17
N GLU A 227 5.55 9.07 -1.84
CA GLU A 227 4.37 8.92 -2.69
C GLU A 227 4.69 8.11 -3.96
N THR A 228 3.64 7.66 -4.65
CA THR A 228 3.75 6.99 -5.94
C THR A 228 2.86 7.59 -6.97
N LEU A 229 3.43 7.93 -8.12
CA LEU A 229 2.67 8.22 -9.31
C LEU A 229 2.51 6.95 -10.13
N PHE A 230 1.28 6.45 -10.22
CA PHE A 230 0.91 5.33 -11.06
C PHE A 230 0.27 5.80 -12.37
N ILE A 231 0.83 5.35 -13.49
CA ILE A 231 0.31 5.55 -14.84
C ILE A 231 -0.39 4.27 -15.30
N GLY A 232 -1.72 4.32 -15.35
CA GLY A 232 -2.57 3.19 -15.75
C GLY A 232 -2.79 3.11 -17.26
N PHE A 233 -3.71 2.23 -17.65
CA PHE A 233 -4.21 2.15 -19.02
C PHE A 233 -5.11 3.34 -19.33
N ASP A 234 -5.15 3.79 -20.58
CA ASP A 234 -6.13 4.76 -21.05
C ASP A 234 -7.55 4.17 -20.87
N PRO A 235 -8.43 4.82 -20.07
CA PRO A 235 -9.78 4.31 -19.86
C PRO A 235 -10.63 4.16 -21.12
N SER A 236 -10.31 4.89 -22.20
CA SER A 236 -11.05 4.85 -23.46
C SER A 236 -10.80 3.60 -24.30
N ILE A 237 -9.71 2.88 -24.03
CA ILE A 237 -9.36 1.63 -24.73
C ILE A 237 -9.61 0.39 -23.87
N LEU A 238 -9.93 0.56 -22.58
CA LEU A 238 -10.25 -0.55 -21.69
C LEU A 238 -11.62 -1.14 -22.06
N PRO A 239 -11.73 -2.46 -22.28
CA PRO A 239 -13.04 -3.09 -22.44
C PRO A 239 -13.89 -2.92 -21.17
N ASP A 240 -15.22 -2.95 -21.29
CA ASP A 240 -16.16 -2.67 -20.18
C ASP A 240 -15.86 -3.48 -18.90
N GLY A 241 -15.50 -4.76 -19.07
CA GLY A 241 -15.14 -5.67 -17.97
C GLY A 241 -13.85 -5.31 -17.23
N PHE A 242 -13.09 -4.33 -17.71
CA PHE A 242 -11.81 -3.86 -17.15
C PHE A 242 -11.83 -2.37 -16.76
N SER A 243 -12.95 -1.68 -16.88
CA SER A 243 -13.11 -0.25 -16.53
C SER A 243 -12.59 0.13 -15.12
N SER A 244 -12.66 -0.80 -14.16
CA SER A 244 -12.16 -0.59 -12.78
C SER A 244 -10.71 -1.00 -12.55
N LEU A 245 -10.02 -1.56 -13.55
CA LEU A 245 -8.71 -2.19 -13.39
C LEU A 245 -7.65 -1.22 -12.84
N ASN A 246 -7.59 0.01 -13.38
CA ASN A 246 -6.63 1.00 -12.90
C ASN A 246 -6.83 1.35 -11.41
N ALA A 247 -8.09 1.53 -10.98
CA ALA A 247 -8.39 1.81 -9.57
C ALA A 247 -7.98 0.64 -8.67
N GLN A 248 -8.21 -0.60 -9.10
CA GLN A 248 -7.81 -1.78 -8.34
C GLN A 248 -6.29 -1.93 -8.26
N ILE A 249 -5.55 -1.58 -9.32
CA ILE A 249 -4.09 -1.52 -9.29
C ILE A 249 -3.61 -0.44 -8.32
N ALA A 250 -4.21 0.76 -8.36
CA ALA A 250 -3.89 1.83 -7.42
C ALA A 250 -4.15 1.42 -5.96
N ASP A 251 -5.28 0.75 -5.69
CA ASP A 251 -5.61 0.19 -4.38
C ASP A 251 -4.57 -0.84 -3.94
N TYR A 252 -4.15 -1.74 -4.83
CA TYR A 252 -3.13 -2.74 -4.52
C TYR A 252 -1.78 -2.10 -4.20
N LEU A 253 -1.34 -1.13 -5.02
CA LEU A 253 -0.12 -0.36 -4.81
C LEU A 253 -0.14 0.45 -3.51
N ALA A 254 -1.31 0.93 -3.08
CA ALA A 254 -1.49 1.67 -1.82
C ALA A 254 -1.31 0.79 -0.55
N ASN A 255 -1.29 -0.54 -0.74
CA ASN A 255 -1.19 -1.55 0.31
C ASN A 255 0.18 -2.27 0.31
N ARG A 256 1.16 -1.72 -0.39
CA ARG A 256 2.52 -2.26 -0.45
C ARG A 256 3.41 -1.83 0.71
N ILE A 257 4.43 -2.63 0.97
CA ILE A 257 5.49 -2.30 1.93
C ILE A 257 6.11 -0.95 1.51
N PRO A 258 6.26 0.01 2.44
CA PRO A 258 6.90 1.28 2.16
C PRO A 258 8.39 1.12 1.90
N HIS A 259 8.92 1.99 1.03
CA HIS A 259 10.31 2.05 0.59
C HIS A 259 10.99 3.35 1.01
#